data_AF-A0A377D1R8-F1
#
_entry.id   AF-A0A377D1R8-F1
#
_cell.length_a   1.000
_cell.length_b   1.000
_cell.length_c   1.000
_cell.angle_alpha   90.00
_cell.angle_beta   90.00
_cell.angle_gamma   90.00
#
_symmetry.space_group_name_H-M   'P 1'
#
loop_
_entity.id
_entity.type
_entity.pdbx_description
1 polymer ?
#
loop_
_entity_poly.entity_id
_entity_poly.type
_entity_poly.pdbx_seq_one_letter_code
_entity_poly.pdbx_strand_id
1 'polypeptide(L)'
;MCSFLDDAQAQQAELIRGSNGPAGEGYYVAPTLVVNPDAKLRLTREEVFGPVVNLVRVADGEEALQLANDTEYGLTASVWTQISPRLWNIAIAYRQDGVGKQPYLN
;
A
#
# COMPACT_ATOMS: atom_id res chain seq x y z
N MET A 1 4.42 -12.47 -7.63
CA MET A 1 4.12 -11.13 -8.18
C MET A 1 3.23 -11.19 -9.41
N CYS A 2 3.66 -11.68 -10.58
CA CYS A 2 2.84 -11.60 -11.80
C CYS A 2 1.45 -12.23 -11.65
N SER A 3 1.34 -13.36 -10.95
CA SER A 3 0.06 -13.99 -10.62
C SER A 3 -0.91 -13.07 -9.86
N PHE A 4 -0.43 -12.21 -8.97
CA PHE A 4 -1.28 -11.24 -8.26
C PHE A 4 -1.85 -10.20 -9.22
N LEU A 5 -1.04 -9.75 -10.19
CA LEU A 5 -1.48 -8.77 -11.20
C LEU A 5 -2.45 -9.40 -12.19
N ASP A 6 -2.25 -10.68 -12.54
CA ASP A 6 -3.16 -11.45 -13.38
C ASP A 6 -4.51 -11.65 -12.68
N ASP A 7 -4.52 -12.02 -11.40
CA ASP A 7 -5.73 -12.15 -10.57
C ASP A 7 -6.50 -10.82 -10.50
N ALA A 8 -5.80 -9.70 -10.29
CA ALA A 8 -6.40 -8.37 -10.25
C ALA A 8 -6.99 -7.96 -11.59
N GLN A 9 -6.29 -8.24 -12.69
CA GLN A 9 -6.77 -7.97 -14.04
C GLN A 9 -8.01 -8.82 -14.36
N ALA A 10 -8.02 -10.10 -13.94
CA ALA A 10 -9.16 -10.99 -14.12
C ALA A 10 -10.42 -10.51 -13.37
N GLN A 11 -10.23 -9.87 -12.22
CA GLN A 11 -11.31 -9.22 -11.45
C GLN A 11 -11.57 -7.77 -11.88
N GLN A 12 -11.04 -7.35 -13.03
CA GLN A 12 -11.25 -6.03 -13.62
C GLN A 12 -10.84 -4.85 -12.72
N ALA A 13 -9.83 -5.05 -11.87
CA ALA A 13 -9.23 -3.96 -11.11
C ALA A 13 -8.58 -2.94 -12.06
N GLU A 14 -8.63 -1.66 -11.68
CA GLU A 14 -7.97 -0.59 -12.42
C GLU A 14 -6.46 -0.62 -12.15
N LEU A 15 -5.66 -0.76 -13.21
CA LEU A 15 -4.20 -0.86 -13.15
C LEU A 15 -3.55 0.27 -13.93
N ILE A 16 -2.78 1.12 -13.26
CA ILE A 16 -1.91 2.11 -13.89
C ILE A 16 -0.49 1.55 -13.91
N ARG A 17 0.05 1.28 -15.10
CA ARG A 17 1.37 0.65 -15.27
C ARG A 17 2.40 1.62 -15.85
N GLY A 18 3.60 1.58 -15.31
CA GLY A 18 4.79 2.26 -15.85
C GLY A 18 5.41 1.51 -17.04
N SER A 19 6.67 1.81 -17.34
CA SER A 19 7.41 1.12 -18.40
C SER A 19 7.81 -0.30 -17.98
N ASN A 20 7.91 -1.21 -18.95
CA ASN A 20 8.33 -2.61 -18.73
C ASN A 20 9.85 -2.76 -18.50
N GLY A 21 10.58 -1.65 -18.29
CA GLY A 21 12.04 -1.66 -18.19
C GLY A 21 12.76 -1.53 -19.55
N PRO A 22 14.09 -1.72 -19.57
CA PRO A 22 14.90 -1.62 -20.78
C PRO A 22 14.59 -2.76 -21.77
N ALA A 23 14.89 -2.52 -23.05
CA ALA A 23 14.83 -3.57 -24.07
C ALA A 23 15.94 -4.61 -23.83
N GLY A 24 15.60 -5.90 -23.83
CA GLY A 24 16.54 -6.99 -23.61
C GLY A 24 15.94 -8.10 -22.74
N GLU A 25 16.80 -9.07 -22.40
CA GLU A 25 16.43 -10.16 -21.50
C GLU A 25 16.62 -9.75 -20.03
N GLY A 26 15.71 -10.21 -19.16
CA GLY A 26 15.76 -9.94 -17.74
C GLY A 26 14.40 -10.14 -17.07
N TYR A 27 14.37 -10.11 -15.75
CA TYR A 27 13.16 -10.27 -14.94
C TYR A 27 12.59 -8.91 -14.53
N TYR A 28 12.24 -8.09 -15.52
CA TYR A 28 11.66 -6.76 -15.29
C TYR A 28 10.16 -6.85 -15.11
N VAL A 29 9.63 -6.11 -14.13
CA VAL A 29 8.19 -5.91 -13.95
C VAL A 29 7.90 -4.43 -13.87
N ALA A 30 6.90 -3.99 -14.63
CA ALA A 30 6.47 -2.60 -14.65
C ALA A 30 5.99 -2.17 -13.26
N PRO A 31 6.43 -0.99 -12.76
CA PRO A 31 5.82 -0.38 -11.60
C PRO A 31 4.30 -0.25 -11.81
N THR A 32 3.50 -0.73 -10.86
CA THR A 32 2.06 -0.85 -11.03
C THR A 32 1.32 -0.24 -9.83
N LEU A 33 0.41 0.68 -10.11
CA LEU A 33 -0.58 1.14 -9.15
C LEU A 33 -1.89 0.37 -9.37
N VAL A 34 -2.44 -0.20 -8.30
CA VAL A 34 -3.77 -0.82 -8.31
C VAL A 34 -4.73 0.15 -7.62
N VAL A 35 -5.69 0.68 -8.36
CA VAL A 35 -6.57 1.75 -7.88
C VAL A 35 -7.86 1.16 -7.32
N ASN A 36 -8.13 1.49 -6.05
CA ASN A 36 -9.27 1.02 -5.24
C ASN A 36 -9.56 -0.49 -5.43
N PRO A 37 -8.57 -1.38 -5.23
CA PRO A 37 -8.80 -2.81 -5.35
C PRO A 37 -9.85 -3.30 -4.35
N ASP A 38 -10.67 -4.27 -4.78
CA ASP A 38 -11.57 -5.00 -3.88
C ASP A 38 -10.74 -5.69 -2.78
N ALA A 39 -11.19 -5.59 -1.52
CA ALA A 39 -10.51 -6.17 -0.36
C ALA A 39 -10.38 -7.70 -0.40
N LYS A 40 -11.11 -8.39 -1.29
CA LYS A 40 -11.00 -9.83 -1.55
C LYS A 40 -9.83 -10.20 -2.45
N LEU A 41 -9.23 -9.23 -3.13
CA LEU A 41 -8.06 -9.51 -3.96
C LEU A 41 -6.88 -9.90 -3.08
N ARG A 42 -6.16 -10.96 -3.45
CA ARG A 42 -5.02 -11.42 -2.66
C ARG A 42 -3.96 -10.33 -2.46
N LEU A 43 -3.75 -9.47 -3.45
CA LEU A 43 -2.79 -8.35 -3.36
C LEU A 43 -3.15 -7.29 -2.31
N THR A 44 -4.38 -7.29 -1.76
CA THR A 44 -4.76 -6.35 -0.69
C THR A 44 -4.50 -6.91 0.71
N ARG A 45 -4.09 -8.19 0.80
CA ARG A 45 -3.89 -8.90 2.07
C ARG A 45 -2.52 -9.54 2.17
N GLU A 46 -1.95 -10.00 1.05
CA GLU A 46 -0.66 -10.66 0.98
C GLU A 46 0.43 -9.71 0.46
N GLU A 47 1.66 -9.91 0.94
CA GLU A 47 2.82 -9.17 0.47
C GLU A 47 3.25 -9.62 -0.94
N VAL A 48 3.18 -8.71 -1.92
CA VAL A 48 3.43 -9.01 -3.34
C VAL A 48 4.93 -9.13 -3.67
N PHE A 49 5.81 -8.51 -2.87
CA PHE A 49 7.26 -8.43 -3.07
C PHE A 49 7.66 -7.95 -4.48
N GLY A 50 7.10 -6.82 -4.90
CA GLY A 50 7.36 -6.24 -6.21
C GLY A 50 7.03 -4.74 -6.25
N PRO A 51 7.29 -4.04 -7.37
CA PRO A 51 6.99 -2.62 -7.51
C PRO A 51 5.48 -2.41 -7.73
N VAL A 52 4.66 -2.87 -6.79
CA VAL A 52 3.19 -2.82 -6.82
C VAL A 52 2.69 -2.07 -5.61
N VAL A 53 1.84 -1.08 -5.81
CA VAL A 53 1.24 -0.26 -4.75
C VAL A 53 -0.28 -0.27 -4.90
N ASN A 54 -0.98 -0.53 -3.81
CA ASN A 54 -2.43 -0.36 -3.74
C ASN A 54 -2.75 1.08 -3.32
N LEU A 55 -3.59 1.76 -4.09
CA LEU A 55 -4.11 3.07 -3.77
C LEU A 55 -5.57 2.94 -3.39
N VAL A 56 -5.90 3.17 -2.11
CA VAL A 56 -7.26 3.10 -1.61
C VAL A 56 -7.70 4.49 -1.17
N ARG A 57 -8.83 4.96 -1.70
CA ARG A 57 -9.50 6.17 -1.24
C ARG A 57 -10.33 5.85 0.01
N VAL A 58 -10.22 6.71 1.01
CA VAL A 58 -11.05 6.70 2.21
C VAL A 58 -11.81 8.02 2.35
N ALA A 59 -12.89 8.01 3.10
CA ALA A 59 -13.70 9.17 3.43
C ALA A 59 -12.98 10.08 4.46
N ASP A 60 -12.33 9.49 5.46
CA ASP A 60 -11.66 10.23 6.53
C ASP A 60 -10.51 9.45 7.19
N GLY A 61 -9.90 10.07 8.21
CA GLY A 61 -8.76 9.48 8.92
C GLY A 61 -9.12 8.30 9.82
N GLU A 62 -10.38 8.17 10.26
CA GLU A 62 -10.82 7.04 11.08
C GLU A 62 -10.95 5.79 10.21
N GLU A 63 -11.56 5.92 9.03
CA GLU A 63 -11.61 4.83 8.05
C GLU A 63 -10.20 4.40 7.59
N ALA A 64 -9.29 5.36 7.37
CA ALA A 64 -7.88 5.04 7.07
C ALA A 64 -7.22 4.24 8.20
N LEU A 65 -7.43 4.61 9.46
CA LEU A 65 -6.88 3.90 10.62
C LEU A 65 -7.44 2.48 10.73
N GLN A 66 -8.74 2.30 10.49
CA GLN A 66 -9.37 0.98 10.49
C GLN A 66 -8.81 0.09 9.38
N LEU A 67 -8.76 0.58 8.14
CA LEU A 67 -8.24 -0.20 7.01
C LEU A 67 -6.75 -0.52 7.13
N ALA A 68 -5.93 0.42 7.62
CA ALA A 68 -4.51 0.18 7.83
C ALA A 68 -4.21 -0.81 8.96
N ASN A 69 -5.11 -0.96 9.94
CA ASN A 69 -5.01 -1.96 11.00
C ASN A 69 -5.73 -3.29 10.65
N ASP A 70 -6.55 -3.35 9.59
CA ASP A 70 -7.21 -4.57 9.08
C ASP A 70 -6.22 -5.45 8.30
N THR A 71 -5.18 -5.89 9.01
CA THR A 71 -4.11 -6.73 8.48
C THR A 71 -3.49 -7.55 9.62
N GLU A 72 -3.01 -8.75 9.29
CA GLU A 72 -2.27 -9.59 10.24
C GLU A 72 -0.80 -9.14 10.40
N TYR A 73 -0.35 -8.20 9.56
CA TYR A 73 1.00 -7.67 9.55
C TYR A 73 1.10 -6.33 10.31
N GLY A 74 2.30 -5.97 10.77
CA GLY A 74 2.53 -4.74 11.54
C GLY A 74 3.95 -4.20 11.46
N LEU A 75 4.58 -4.29 10.27
CA LEU A 75 6.02 -4.01 10.09
C LEU A 75 6.36 -2.52 10.13
N THR A 76 5.75 -1.72 9.25
CA THR A 76 5.96 -0.26 9.19
C THR A 76 4.69 0.44 8.75
N ALA A 77 4.57 1.72 9.12
CA ALA A 77 3.52 2.62 8.67
C ALA A 77 4.06 4.06 8.66
N SER A 78 3.51 4.92 7.81
CA SER A 78 3.83 6.35 7.79
C SER A 78 2.56 7.17 7.57
N VAL A 79 2.51 8.34 8.17
CA VAL A 79 1.37 9.27 8.10
C VAL A 79 1.88 10.64 7.69
N TRP A 80 1.27 11.22 6.65
CA TRP A 80 1.69 12.48 6.05
C TRP A 80 0.55 13.49 6.18
N THR A 81 0.79 14.60 6.88
CA THR A 81 -0.22 15.62 7.16
C THR A 81 0.40 17.00 7.36
N GLN A 82 -0.38 18.06 7.11
CA GLN A 82 -0.02 19.43 7.39
C GLN A 82 -0.56 19.96 8.74
N ILE A 83 -1.39 19.18 9.46
CA ILE A 83 -2.12 19.63 10.67
C ILE A 83 -1.64 18.87 11.92
N SER A 84 -1.20 19.59 12.96
CA SER A 84 -0.88 19.07 14.31
C SER A 84 -2.14 19.03 15.20
N PRO A 85 -2.12 18.64 16.49
CA PRO A 85 -1.67 17.43 17.19
C PRO A 85 -2.67 16.24 17.14
N ARG A 86 -3.82 16.37 16.47
CA ARG A 86 -4.89 15.33 16.47
C ARG A 86 -4.47 14.00 15.81
N LEU A 87 -3.45 14.05 14.94
CA LEU A 87 -2.84 12.89 14.27
C LEU A 87 -1.79 12.15 15.12
N TRP A 88 -1.35 12.70 16.26
CA TRP A 88 -0.52 11.94 17.20
C TRP A 88 -1.26 10.74 17.77
N ASN A 89 -2.56 10.88 18.06
CA ASN A 89 -3.36 9.78 18.58
C ASN A 89 -3.64 8.69 17.53
N ILE A 90 -3.73 9.07 16.25
CA ILE A 90 -3.84 8.13 15.13
C ILE A 90 -2.53 7.34 15.01
N ALA A 91 -1.37 8.02 14.99
CA ALA A 91 -0.05 7.40 15.02
C ALA A 91 0.17 6.44 16.21
N ILE A 92 -0.39 6.74 17.38
CA ILE A 92 -0.29 5.94 18.62
C ILE A 92 -1.27 4.76 18.64
N ALA A 93 -2.43 4.86 17.98
CA ALA A 93 -3.43 3.79 17.93
C ALA A 93 -3.07 2.66 16.94
N TYR A 94 -2.07 2.86 16.07
CA TYR A 94 -1.59 1.83 15.17
C TYR A 94 -0.73 0.78 15.88
N ARG A 95 -0.91 -0.48 15.49
CA ARG A 95 -0.12 -1.61 15.96
C ARG A 95 1.15 -1.74 15.10
N GLN A 96 2.31 -1.33 15.62
CA GLN A 96 3.62 -1.67 15.05
C GLN A 96 4.37 -2.63 15.98
N ASP A 97 4.77 -3.78 15.45
CA ASP A 97 5.62 -4.74 16.15
C ASP A 97 7.11 -4.37 15.89
N GLY A 98 7.53 -3.20 16.40
CA GLY A 98 8.93 -2.73 16.35
C GLY A 98 9.07 -1.29 15.85
N VAL A 99 9.00 -0.31 16.76
CA VAL A 99 9.03 1.12 16.40
C VAL A 99 10.46 1.63 16.22
N GLY A 100 10.84 1.95 14.98
CA GLY A 100 11.86 2.93 14.65
C GLY A 100 11.20 4.28 14.31
N LYS A 101 11.40 5.30 15.16
CA LYS A 101 10.97 6.67 14.85
C LYS A 101 11.90 7.25 13.79
N GLN A 102 11.39 7.59 12.61
CA GLN A 102 12.19 8.31 11.61
C GLN A 102 11.71 9.76 11.48
N PRO A 103 12.44 10.73 12.06
CA PRO A 103 12.20 12.14 11.78
C PRO A 103 12.80 12.48 10.41
N TYR A 104 11.98 12.96 9.48
CA TYR A 104 12.50 13.65 8.30
C TYR A 104 12.49 15.15 8.58
N LEU A 105 13.72 15.69 8.66
CA LEU A 105 14.05 17.09 8.78
C LEU A 105 13.67 17.82 7.48
N ASN A 106 13.18 19.05 7.61
CA ASN A 106 13.35 20.08 6.59
C ASN A 106 14.73 20.71 6.76
#